data_AF-A0A3B8YAP6-F1
#
_entry.id   AF-A0A3B8YAP6-F1
#
_cell.length_a   1.000
_cell.length_b   1.000
_cell.length_c   1.000
_cell.angle_alpha   90.00
_cell.angle_beta   90.00
_cell.angle_gamma   90.00
#
_symmetry.space_group_name_H-M   'P 1'
#
loop_
_entity.id
_entity.type
_entity.pdbx_description
1 polymer ?
#
loop_
_entity_poly.entity_id
_entity_poly.type
_entity_poly.pdbx_seq_one_letter_code
_entity_poly.pdbx_strand_id
1 'polypeptide(L)'
;MFKNPDNLGTQTALLPMAFPEGSPMHPAYGAGHATVAGACVTMLKAFFDTDALFVKRNDQLTIIEPSEKLETDQAIAYVPVLDPTTQLSSLNDSVFSITEPLTVGNELNKLAANISIGRDMAGVHYYTDYIDSLIMGEKIALGILLEQSLSYEIYPVNIRPSFSLTTFLGRNLRIKDGEITENGQIVDWCAL
;
A
#
# COMPACT_ATOMS: atom_id res chain seq x y z
N MET A 1 30.20 -4.53 -4.38
CA MET A 1 30.98 -3.26 -4.40
C MET A 1 31.22 -2.94 -5.87
N PHE A 2 30.53 -1.93 -6.41
CA PHE A 2 30.65 -1.55 -7.82
C PHE A 2 32.07 -1.03 -8.07
N LYS A 3 32.91 -1.87 -8.67
CA LYS A 3 34.23 -1.47 -9.14
C LYS A 3 34.07 -0.94 -10.55
N ASN A 4 34.32 0.36 -10.71
CA ASN A 4 34.53 0.96 -12.02
C ASN A 4 35.75 0.26 -12.68
N PRO A 5 35.62 -0.33 -13.87
CA PRO A 5 36.71 -1.05 -14.54
C PRO A 5 37.93 -0.18 -14.84
N ASP A 6 37.79 1.15 -14.82
CA ASP A 6 38.86 2.07 -15.24
C ASP A 6 39.77 2.54 -14.09
N ASN A 7 39.50 2.21 -12.82
CA ASN A 7 40.40 2.41 -11.65
C ASN A 7 41.09 3.80 -11.49
N LEU A 8 40.61 4.86 -12.17
CA LEU A 8 41.16 6.23 -12.08
C LEU A 8 40.49 7.08 -10.98
N GLY A 9 39.48 6.54 -10.28
CA GLY A 9 38.80 7.21 -9.17
C GLY A 9 39.41 6.85 -7.81
N THR A 10 39.41 7.81 -6.87
CA THR A 10 39.76 7.54 -5.47
C THR A 10 38.80 6.52 -4.87
N GLN A 11 39.35 5.52 -4.16
CA GLN A 11 38.52 4.53 -3.45
C GLN A 11 37.67 5.24 -2.39
N THR A 12 36.36 5.07 -2.47
CA THR A 12 35.40 5.67 -1.54
C THR A 12 34.42 4.61 -1.04
N ALA A 13 34.02 4.74 0.23
CA ALA A 13 33.00 3.91 0.88
C ALA A 13 31.71 4.70 1.14
N LEU A 14 31.53 5.86 0.49
CA LEU A 14 30.32 6.66 0.58
C LEU A 14 29.15 5.94 -0.12
N LEU A 15 27.94 6.13 0.40
CA LEU A 15 26.71 5.68 -0.25
C LEU A 15 26.46 6.52 -1.51
N PRO A 16 26.32 5.92 -2.70
CA PRO A 16 25.90 6.65 -3.90
C PRO A 16 24.47 7.16 -3.72
N MET A 17 24.29 8.48 -3.85
CA MET A 17 22.99 9.14 -3.69
C MET A 17 22.33 9.34 -5.06
N ALA A 18 21.01 9.16 -5.13
CA ALA A 18 20.26 9.38 -6.37
C ALA A 18 20.10 10.88 -6.70
N PHE A 19 20.13 11.74 -5.68
CA PHE A 19 19.99 13.19 -5.82
C PHE A 19 21.29 13.90 -5.44
N PRO A 20 21.75 14.91 -6.22
CA PRO A 20 22.93 15.70 -5.89
C PRO A 20 22.87 16.37 -4.52
N GLU A 21 21.67 16.80 -4.09
CA GLU A 21 21.41 17.42 -2.80
C GLU A 21 21.35 16.43 -1.63
N GLY A 22 21.29 15.12 -1.90
CA GLY A 22 21.15 14.10 -0.87
C GLY A 22 19.78 14.08 -0.20
N SER A 23 19.75 13.90 1.12
CA SER A 23 18.51 13.89 1.91
C SER A 23 18.00 15.31 2.17
N PRO A 24 16.68 15.49 2.36
CA PRO A 24 16.14 16.74 2.89
C PRO A 24 16.75 17.12 4.25
N MET A 25 16.64 18.40 4.62
CA MET A 25 17.16 18.95 5.88
C MET A 25 16.25 18.69 7.09
N HIS A 26 15.95 17.43 7.36
CA HIS A 26 15.27 16.97 8.57
C HIS A 26 15.81 15.58 8.97
N PRO A 27 15.62 15.12 10.23
CA PRO A 27 16.02 13.78 10.63
C PRO A 27 15.43 12.69 9.73
N ALA A 28 16.14 11.58 9.57
CA ALA A 28 15.73 10.48 8.71
C ALA A 28 14.57 9.66 9.31
N TYR A 29 14.60 9.39 10.61
CA TYR A 29 13.58 8.55 11.25
C TYR A 29 12.24 9.28 11.38
N GLY A 30 11.17 8.59 10.99
CA GLY A 30 9.87 9.23 10.73
C GLY A 30 9.77 9.70 9.27
N ALA A 31 9.92 8.78 8.32
CA ALA A 31 9.83 9.07 6.90
C ALA A 31 8.45 9.64 6.55
N GLY A 32 8.38 10.96 6.34
CA GLY A 32 7.11 11.64 6.10
C GLY A 32 6.34 11.09 4.88
N HIS A 33 7.04 10.62 3.86
CA HIS A 33 6.40 9.97 2.70
C HIS A 33 5.72 8.65 3.10
N ALA A 34 6.36 7.85 3.95
CA ALA A 34 5.80 6.60 4.43
C ALA A 34 4.62 6.84 5.38
N THR A 35 4.71 7.83 6.27
CA THR A 35 3.58 8.21 7.14
C THR A 35 2.36 8.66 6.34
N VAL A 36 2.56 9.54 5.35
CA VAL A 36 1.45 10.03 4.51
C VAL A 36 0.87 8.89 3.66
N ALA A 37 1.72 8.08 3.03
CA ALA A 37 1.28 6.95 2.23
C ALA A 37 0.49 5.94 3.08
N GLY A 38 0.97 5.62 4.29
CA GLY A 38 0.28 4.76 5.24
C GLY A 38 -1.10 5.30 5.62
N ALA A 39 -1.19 6.57 6.00
CA ALA A 39 -2.46 7.19 6.37
C ALA A 39 -3.45 7.23 5.20
N CYS A 40 -3.02 7.68 4.02
CA CYS A 40 -3.89 7.77 2.84
C CYS A 40 -4.38 6.40 2.38
N VAL A 41 -3.52 5.39 2.33
CA VAL A 41 -3.92 4.03 1.96
C VAL A 41 -4.84 3.42 3.01
N THR A 42 -4.62 3.63 4.31
CA THR A 42 -5.55 3.17 5.35
C THR A 42 -6.94 3.79 5.20
N MET A 43 -7.04 5.08 4.84
CA MET A 43 -8.33 5.69 4.52
C MET A 43 -8.98 5.00 3.31
N LEU A 44 -8.24 4.73 2.24
CA LEU A 44 -8.78 4.01 1.07
C LEU A 44 -9.26 2.60 1.45
N LYS A 45 -8.48 1.85 2.24
CA LYS A 45 -8.87 0.52 2.74
C LYS A 45 -10.13 0.54 3.60
N ALA A 46 -10.47 1.67 4.22
CA ALA A 46 -11.70 1.82 5.00
C ALA A 46 -12.94 2.12 4.15
N PHE A 47 -12.77 2.65 2.93
CA PHE A 47 -13.88 3.05 2.04
C PHE A 47 -14.13 2.10 0.89
N PHE A 48 -13.12 1.34 0.46
CA PHE A 48 -13.22 0.40 -0.66
C PHE A 48 -13.18 -1.05 -0.19
N ASP A 49 -13.85 -1.94 -0.91
CA ASP A 49 -13.69 -3.37 -0.73
C ASP A 49 -12.28 -3.79 -1.13
N THR A 50 -11.47 -4.14 -0.13
CA THR A 50 -10.07 -4.55 -0.31
C THR A 50 -9.92 -5.96 -0.87
N ASP A 51 -10.96 -6.78 -0.80
CA ASP A 51 -10.95 -8.16 -1.28
C ASP A 51 -11.35 -8.24 -2.76
N ALA A 52 -11.89 -7.16 -3.34
CA ALA A 52 -12.22 -7.08 -4.75
C ALA A 52 -11.03 -7.47 -5.65
N LEU A 53 -11.33 -8.25 -6.68
CA LEU A 53 -10.35 -8.95 -7.52
C LEU A 53 -10.21 -8.28 -8.89
N PHE A 54 -8.97 -8.12 -9.36
CA PHE A 54 -8.67 -7.73 -10.73
C PHE A 54 -8.60 -8.97 -11.63
N VAL A 55 -9.56 -9.11 -12.55
CA VAL A 55 -9.62 -10.24 -13.48
C VAL A 55 -9.76 -9.77 -14.93
N LYS A 56 -9.44 -10.67 -15.86
CA LYS A 56 -9.78 -10.52 -17.27
C LYS A 56 -10.97 -11.43 -17.61
N ARG A 57 -12.09 -10.84 -18.00
CA ARG A 57 -13.34 -11.51 -18.38
C ARG A 57 -13.73 -11.08 -19.79
N ASN A 58 -13.89 -12.02 -20.72
CA ASN A 58 -14.22 -11.74 -22.13
C ASN A 58 -13.29 -10.70 -22.78
N ASP A 59 -11.98 -10.86 -22.58
CA ASP A 59 -10.94 -9.92 -23.02
C ASP A 59 -10.97 -8.50 -22.43
N GLN A 60 -11.80 -8.25 -21.42
CA GLN A 60 -11.87 -6.97 -20.72
C GLN A 60 -11.34 -7.07 -19.29
N LEU A 61 -10.61 -6.04 -18.87
CA LEU A 61 -10.22 -5.84 -17.47
C LEU A 61 -11.46 -5.49 -16.66
N THR A 62 -11.71 -6.20 -15.56
CA THR A 62 -12.85 -5.96 -14.68
C THR A 62 -12.43 -6.13 -13.22
N ILE A 63 -13.04 -5.33 -12.34
CA ILE A 63 -12.94 -5.47 -10.89
C ILE A 63 -14.24 -6.12 -10.43
N ILE A 64 -14.13 -7.25 -9.75
CA ILE A 64 -15.28 -8.04 -9.29
C ILE A 64 -15.17 -8.34 -7.79
N GLU A 65 -16.29 -8.61 -7.14
CA GLU A 65 -16.26 -9.15 -5.78
C GLU A 65 -15.76 -10.61 -5.80
N PRO A 66 -15.12 -11.12 -4.72
CA PRO A 66 -14.71 -12.52 -4.65
C PRO A 66 -15.84 -13.52 -4.87
N SER A 67 -17.06 -13.17 -4.47
CA SER A 67 -18.29 -13.97 -4.63
C SER A 67 -18.71 -14.13 -6.09
N GLU A 68 -18.29 -13.22 -6.98
CA GLU A 68 -18.63 -13.18 -8.40
C GLU A 68 -17.57 -13.84 -9.29
N LYS A 69 -16.50 -14.38 -8.71
CA LYS A 69 -15.40 -15.04 -9.43
C LYS A 69 -15.91 -16.30 -10.13
N LEU A 70 -15.70 -16.37 -11.44
CA LEU A 70 -15.99 -17.53 -12.28
C LEU A 70 -14.71 -18.32 -12.56
N GLU A 71 -14.84 -19.62 -12.82
CA GLU A 71 -13.68 -20.45 -13.24
C GLU A 71 -13.04 -19.98 -14.55
N THR A 72 -13.82 -19.28 -15.39
CA THR A 72 -13.35 -18.73 -16.67
C THR A 72 -12.57 -17.41 -16.51
N ASP A 73 -12.60 -16.80 -15.33
CA ASP A 73 -11.91 -15.54 -15.08
C ASP A 73 -10.40 -15.77 -14.99
N GLN A 74 -9.64 -14.94 -15.70
CA GLN A 74 -8.19 -15.06 -15.74
C GLN A 74 -7.56 -14.05 -14.78
N ALA A 75 -6.65 -14.55 -13.93
CA ALA A 75 -5.77 -13.70 -13.15
C ALA A 75 -4.80 -12.95 -14.07
N ILE A 76 -4.54 -11.68 -13.76
CA ILE A 76 -3.75 -10.80 -14.60
C ILE A 76 -2.84 -9.90 -13.75
N ALA A 77 -1.67 -9.60 -14.28
CA ALA A 77 -0.86 -8.47 -13.85
C ALA A 77 -0.11 -7.91 -15.05
N TYR A 78 0.25 -6.63 -14.94
CA TYR A 78 0.98 -5.91 -15.97
C TYR A 78 2.30 -5.39 -15.39
N VAL A 79 3.33 -5.35 -16.23
CA VAL A 79 4.60 -4.68 -15.92
C VAL A 79 4.91 -3.63 -16.97
N PRO A 80 5.55 -2.51 -16.58
CA PRO A 80 5.99 -1.52 -17.54
C PRO A 80 7.04 -2.12 -18.47
N VAL A 81 6.97 -1.76 -19.75
CA VAL A 81 7.97 -2.12 -20.76
C VAL A 81 8.64 -0.85 -21.25
N LEU A 82 9.96 -0.92 -21.44
CA LEU A 82 10.73 0.10 -22.15
C LEU A 82 10.53 -0.05 -23.66
N ASP A 83 9.29 0.03 -24.12
CA ASP A 83 8.92 0.10 -25.53
C ASP A 83 8.08 1.39 -25.75
N PRO A 84 8.51 2.30 -26.64
CA PRO A 84 7.76 3.52 -26.93
C PRO A 84 6.37 3.28 -27.54
N THR A 85 6.08 2.08 -28.04
CA THR A 85 4.78 1.73 -28.65
C THR A 85 3.85 0.96 -27.71
N THR A 86 4.41 0.23 -26.74
CA THR A 86 3.66 -0.59 -25.78
C THR A 86 4.16 -0.29 -24.36
N GLN A 87 3.39 0.46 -23.58
CA GLN A 87 3.82 0.88 -22.24
C GLN A 87 3.70 -0.22 -21.19
N LEU A 88 2.87 -1.23 -21.43
CA LEU A 88 2.59 -2.33 -20.50
C LEU A 88 2.63 -3.67 -21.23
N SER A 89 3.21 -4.69 -20.59
CA SER A 89 3.10 -6.10 -21.01
C SER A 89 2.40 -6.91 -19.94
N SER A 90 1.63 -7.91 -20.38
CA SER A 90 1.05 -8.92 -19.50
C SER A 90 2.17 -9.82 -18.96
N LEU A 91 2.21 -10.01 -17.64
CA LEU A 91 3.17 -10.91 -16.99
C LEU A 91 2.93 -12.40 -17.33
N ASN A 92 1.74 -12.74 -17.81
CA ASN A 92 1.35 -14.12 -18.12
C ASN A 92 2.04 -14.70 -19.37
N ASP A 93 2.82 -13.89 -20.11
CA ASP A 93 3.30 -14.27 -21.44
C ASP A 93 4.71 -14.86 -21.50
N SER A 94 5.49 -14.98 -20.40
CA SER A 94 6.79 -15.68 -20.53
C SER A 94 7.58 -16.10 -19.29
N VAL A 95 7.36 -15.59 -18.07
CA VAL A 95 8.29 -15.87 -16.95
C VAL A 95 7.60 -16.19 -15.61
N PHE A 96 6.39 -15.68 -15.36
CA PHE A 96 5.64 -15.92 -14.12
C PHE A 96 4.21 -16.35 -14.44
N SER A 97 3.79 -17.49 -13.90
CA SER A 97 2.38 -17.92 -13.96
C SER A 97 1.63 -17.30 -12.79
N ILE A 98 0.75 -16.35 -13.08
CA ILE A 98 -0.13 -15.75 -12.07
C ILE A 98 -1.32 -16.69 -11.89
N THR A 99 -1.39 -17.33 -10.74
CA THR A 99 -2.44 -18.31 -10.43
C THR A 99 -3.64 -17.66 -9.74
N GLU A 100 -3.41 -16.59 -8.99
CA GLU A 100 -4.47 -15.88 -8.25
C GLU A 100 -4.59 -14.42 -8.70
N PRO A 101 -5.83 -13.90 -8.82
CA PRO A 101 -6.07 -12.50 -9.11
C PRO A 101 -5.42 -11.58 -8.07
N LEU A 102 -4.96 -10.42 -8.51
CA LEU A 102 -4.56 -9.35 -7.61
C LEU A 102 -5.82 -8.80 -6.90
N THR A 103 -5.66 -8.37 -5.65
CA THR A 103 -6.73 -7.73 -4.88
C THR A 103 -6.51 -6.22 -4.80
N VAL A 104 -7.59 -5.45 -4.69
CA VAL A 104 -7.53 -4.00 -4.44
C VAL A 104 -6.66 -3.68 -3.23
N GLY A 105 -6.83 -4.40 -2.12
CA GLY A 105 -6.06 -4.22 -0.89
C GLY A 105 -4.56 -4.44 -1.09
N ASN A 106 -4.16 -5.47 -1.82
CA ASN A 106 -2.75 -5.75 -2.07
C ASN A 106 -2.11 -4.71 -2.99
N GLU A 107 -2.82 -4.22 -4.01
CA GLU A 107 -2.30 -3.15 -4.87
C GLU A 107 -2.20 -1.81 -4.13
N LEU A 108 -3.13 -1.52 -3.21
CA LEU A 108 -3.02 -0.37 -2.31
C LEU A 108 -1.82 -0.49 -1.36
N ASN A 109 -1.57 -1.68 -0.81
CA ASN A 109 -0.38 -1.94 0.02
C ASN A 109 0.91 -1.76 -0.78
N LYS A 110 0.94 -2.23 -2.04
CA LYS A 110 2.08 -2.01 -2.96
C LYS A 110 2.29 -0.53 -3.26
N LEU A 111 1.22 0.24 -3.47
CA LEU A 111 1.30 1.69 -3.67
C LEU A 111 1.98 2.37 -2.47
N ALA A 112 1.55 2.05 -1.25
CA ALA A 112 2.14 2.59 -0.03
C ALA A 112 3.63 2.21 0.12
N ALA A 113 3.94 0.94 -0.17
CA ALA A 113 5.31 0.42 -0.15
C ALA A 113 6.20 1.12 -1.19
N ASN A 114 5.73 1.29 -2.44
CA ASN A 114 6.48 1.92 -3.51
C ASN A 114 6.85 3.37 -3.20
N ILE A 115 5.91 4.16 -2.67
CA ILE A 115 6.17 5.56 -2.27
C ILE A 115 7.25 5.62 -1.18
N SER A 116 7.22 4.67 -0.25
CA SER A 116 8.13 4.63 0.89
C SER A 116 9.51 4.12 0.51
N ILE A 117 9.59 2.91 -0.04
CA ILE A 117 10.83 2.22 -0.43
C ILE A 117 11.54 2.98 -1.57
N GLY A 118 10.81 3.73 -2.40
CA GLY A 118 11.44 4.62 -3.39
C GLY A 118 12.41 5.62 -2.76
N ARG A 119 12.23 5.97 -1.48
CA ARG A 119 13.17 6.83 -0.74
C ARG A 119 14.39 6.06 -0.23
N ASP A 120 14.24 4.80 0.13
CA ASP A 120 15.35 3.91 0.47
C ASP A 120 16.23 3.70 -0.76
N MET A 121 15.61 3.45 -1.92
CA MET A 121 16.30 3.33 -3.22
C MET A 121 17.07 4.60 -3.58
N ALA A 122 16.58 5.78 -3.18
CA ALA A 122 17.26 7.04 -3.39
C ALA A 122 18.46 7.28 -2.45
N GLY A 123 18.63 6.42 -1.43
CA GLY A 123 19.69 6.51 -0.42
C GLY A 123 19.38 7.48 0.72
N VAL A 124 18.14 7.96 0.86
CA VAL A 124 17.77 9.03 1.82
C VAL A 124 16.98 8.55 3.04
N HIS A 125 16.55 7.28 3.04
CA HIS A 125 15.89 6.62 4.17
C HIS A 125 16.38 5.18 4.34
N TYR A 126 16.09 4.59 5.49
CA TYR A 126 16.33 3.19 5.79
C TYR A 126 15.01 2.41 5.86
N TYR A 127 15.09 1.08 5.72
CA TYR A 127 13.93 0.20 5.81
C TYR A 127 13.11 0.36 7.10
N THR A 128 13.78 0.66 8.23
CA THR A 128 13.12 0.96 9.51
C THR A 128 12.31 2.25 9.43
N ASP A 129 12.83 3.27 8.74
CA ASP A 129 12.11 4.53 8.54
C ASP A 129 10.84 4.29 7.73
N TYR A 130 10.84 3.35 6.78
CA TYR A 130 9.65 2.93 6.06
C TYR A 130 8.64 2.21 6.97
N ILE A 131 8.99 1.05 7.52
CA ILE A 131 8.02 0.16 8.18
C ILE A 131 7.34 0.85 9.36
N ASP A 132 8.12 1.50 10.24
CA ASP A 132 7.58 2.10 11.45
C ASP A 132 6.73 3.34 11.13
N SER A 133 7.12 4.10 10.11
CA SER A 133 6.38 5.30 9.68
C SER A 133 5.10 4.94 8.95
N LEU A 134 5.07 3.84 8.19
CA LEU A 134 3.87 3.34 7.52
C LEU A 134 2.81 2.97 8.57
N ILE A 135 3.21 2.22 9.60
CA ILE A 135 2.35 1.84 10.73
C ILE A 135 1.90 3.09 11.51
N MET A 136 2.80 4.06 11.73
CA MET A 136 2.44 5.33 12.35
C MET A 136 1.35 6.07 11.56
N GLY A 137 1.46 6.11 10.23
CA GLY A 137 0.43 6.67 9.35
C GLY A 137 -0.91 5.96 9.47
N GLU A 138 -0.89 4.63 9.49
CA GLU A 138 -2.09 3.81 9.70
C GLU A 138 -2.77 4.12 11.04
N LYS A 139 -2.01 4.24 12.13
CA LYS A 139 -2.55 4.61 13.45
C LYS A 139 -3.22 5.98 13.46
N ILE A 140 -2.64 6.97 12.78
CA ILE A 140 -3.24 8.31 12.64
C ILE A 140 -4.58 8.20 11.90
N ALA A 141 -4.64 7.47 10.79
CA ALA A 141 -5.87 7.27 10.03
C ALA A 141 -6.93 6.52 10.85
N LEU A 142 -6.55 5.49 11.61
CA LEU A 142 -7.46 4.77 12.52
C LEU A 142 -8.05 5.71 13.57
N GLY A 143 -7.24 6.61 14.16
CA GLY A 143 -7.73 7.61 15.11
C GLY A 143 -8.76 8.56 14.49
N ILE A 144 -8.52 9.01 13.27
CA ILE A 144 -9.48 9.84 12.51
C ILE A 144 -10.78 9.05 12.26
N LEU A 145 -10.69 7.82 11.77
CA LEU A 145 -11.86 6.98 11.49
C LEU A 145 -12.67 6.67 12.77
N LEU A 146 -11.99 6.48 13.90
CA LEU A 146 -12.62 6.29 15.20
C LEU A 146 -13.47 7.50 15.60
N GLU A 147 -12.91 8.70 15.50
CA GLU A 147 -13.62 9.95 15.77
C GLU A 147 -14.77 10.17 14.78
N GLN A 148 -14.53 9.92 13.48
CA GLN A 148 -15.56 10.07 12.45
C GLN A 148 -16.70 9.07 12.62
N SER A 149 -16.46 7.87 13.13
CA SER A 149 -17.52 6.87 13.38
C SER A 149 -18.59 7.34 14.38
N LEU A 150 -18.28 8.33 15.22
CA LEU A 150 -19.22 8.95 16.16
C LEU A 150 -20.10 10.02 15.51
N SER A 151 -19.66 10.61 14.41
CA SER A 151 -20.26 11.81 13.82
C SER A 151 -20.88 11.57 12.44
N TYR A 152 -20.46 10.51 11.75
CA TYR A 152 -20.89 10.22 10.39
C TYR A 152 -22.25 9.49 10.40
N GLU A 153 -23.31 10.20 10.02
CA GLU A 153 -24.67 9.65 9.92
C GLU A 153 -25.14 9.69 8.47
N ILE A 154 -25.60 8.54 7.96
CA ILE A 154 -26.10 8.44 6.58
C ILE A 154 -27.58 8.84 6.56
N TYR A 155 -27.87 9.98 5.93
CA TYR A 155 -29.22 10.41 5.62
C TYR A 155 -29.83 9.54 4.50
N PRO A 156 -31.15 9.21 4.55
CA PRO A 156 -32.16 9.61 5.54
C PRO A 156 -32.29 8.69 6.76
N VAL A 157 -31.46 7.65 6.87
CA VAL A 157 -31.74 6.52 7.77
C VAL A 157 -31.18 6.74 9.19
N ASN A 158 -30.44 7.83 9.44
CA ASN A 158 -29.76 8.11 10.73
C ASN A 158 -28.97 6.88 11.26
N ILE A 159 -28.43 6.08 10.33
CA ILE A 159 -27.57 4.94 10.66
C ILE A 159 -26.12 5.43 10.61
N ARG A 160 -25.38 5.11 11.67
CA ARG A 160 -23.93 5.24 11.69
C ARG A 160 -23.30 4.02 11.03
N PRO A 161 -22.58 4.19 9.90
CA PRO A 161 -21.91 3.08 9.25
C PRO A 161 -20.74 2.60 10.10
N SER A 162 -20.31 1.37 9.84
CA SER A 162 -19.03 0.87 10.34
C SER A 162 -17.99 0.90 9.23
N PHE A 163 -16.76 1.20 9.56
CA PHE A 163 -15.61 0.97 8.68
C PHE A 163 -15.06 -0.43 8.95
N SER A 164 -14.57 -1.11 7.91
CA SER A 164 -13.90 -2.40 8.04
C SER A 164 -12.70 -2.40 7.12
N LEU A 165 -11.53 -2.80 7.62
CA LEU A 165 -10.29 -2.77 6.87
C LEU A 165 -9.29 -3.79 7.40
N THR A 166 -8.40 -4.24 6.52
CA THR A 166 -7.21 -5.01 6.88
C THR A 166 -6.01 -4.09 7.06
N THR A 167 -5.34 -4.17 8.21
CA THR A 167 -4.14 -3.36 8.50
C THR A 167 -2.95 -3.78 7.66
N PHE A 168 -1.88 -2.99 7.63
CA PHE A 168 -0.63 -3.39 6.96
C PHE A 168 0.00 -4.65 7.56
N LEU A 169 -0.32 -4.96 8.83
CA LEU A 169 0.12 -6.18 9.51
C LEU A 169 -0.88 -7.35 9.35
N GLY A 170 -1.90 -7.21 8.51
CA GLY A 170 -2.87 -8.29 8.22
C GLY A 170 -3.97 -8.46 9.26
N ARG A 171 -4.17 -7.50 10.16
CA ARG A 171 -5.22 -7.53 11.18
C ARG A 171 -6.54 -7.04 10.60
N ASN A 172 -7.63 -7.73 10.88
CA ASN A 172 -8.95 -7.33 10.38
C ASN A 172 -9.68 -6.54 11.46
N LEU A 173 -9.84 -5.24 11.21
CA LEU A 173 -10.44 -4.31 12.16
C LEU A 173 -11.81 -3.88 11.67
N ARG A 174 -12.73 -3.72 12.61
CA ARG A 174 -14.02 -3.07 12.41
C ARG A 174 -14.16 -1.90 13.37
N ILE A 175 -14.45 -0.72 12.84
CA ILE A 175 -14.62 0.53 13.59
C ILE A 175 -16.08 0.93 13.53
N LYS A 176 -16.71 1.10 14.70
CA LYS A 176 -18.10 1.53 14.79
C LYS A 176 -18.37 2.19 16.13
N ASP A 177 -19.16 3.27 16.14
CA ASP A 177 -19.66 3.90 17.36
C ASP A 177 -18.55 4.27 18.38
N GLY A 178 -17.37 4.66 17.88
CA GLY A 178 -16.20 5.03 18.70
C GLY A 178 -15.42 3.84 19.26
N GLU A 179 -15.67 2.62 18.79
CA GLU A 179 -14.98 1.40 19.20
C GLU A 179 -14.28 0.72 18.02
N ILE A 180 -13.11 0.14 18.28
CA ILE A 180 -12.41 -0.76 17.34
C ILE A 180 -12.56 -2.19 17.85
N THR A 181 -12.99 -3.09 16.96
CA THR A 181 -13.13 -4.51 17.25
C THR A 181 -12.32 -5.36 16.28
N GLU A 182 -11.76 -6.46 16.77
CA GLU A 182 -11.07 -7.50 16.01
C GLU A 182 -11.68 -8.84 16.41
N ASN A 183 -12.17 -9.63 15.45
CA ASN A 183 -12.89 -10.89 15.71
C ASN A 183 -14.04 -10.76 16.74
N GLY A 184 -14.70 -9.60 16.77
CA GLY A 184 -15.79 -9.30 17.70
C GLY A 184 -15.36 -8.90 19.12
N GLN A 185 -14.06 -8.81 19.42
CA GLN A 185 -13.55 -8.32 20.69
C GLN A 185 -13.06 -6.88 20.55
N ILE A 186 -13.37 -6.04 21.54
CA ILE A 186 -12.85 -4.66 21.60
C ILE A 186 -11.34 -4.74 21.80
N VAL A 187 -10.62 -3.97 20.97
CA VAL A 187 -9.16 -3.84 21.04
C VAL A 187 -8.78 -2.42 21.40
N ASP A 188 -7.79 -2.27 22.28
CA ASP A 188 -7.21 -0.97 22.58
C ASP A 188 -6.35 -0.52 21.40
N TRP A 189 -6.77 0.58 20.77
CA TRP A 189 -6.07 1.16 19.62
C TRP A 189 -4.65 1.60 19.97
N CYS A 190 -4.38 1.99 21.22
CA CYS A 190 -3.04 2.38 21.67
C CYS A 190 -2.07 1.19 21.66
N ALA A 191 -2.61 -0.03 21.74
CA ALA A 191 -1.86 -1.28 21.76
C ALA A 191 -1.81 -1.99 20.38
N LEU A 192 -2.49 -1.45 19.37
CA LEU A 192 -2.37 -1.87 17.96
C LEU A 192 -1.02 -1.43 17.39
#